data_AF-A0AB38SP93-F1
#
_entry.id   AF-A0AB38SP93-F1
#
_cell.length_a   1.000
_cell.length_b   1.000
_cell.length_c   1.000
_cell.angle_alpha   90.00
_cell.angle_beta   90.00
_cell.angle_gamma   90.00
#
_symmetry.space_group_name_H-M   'P 1'
#
loop_
_entity.id
_entity.type
_entity.pdbx_description
1 polymer ?
#
loop_
_entity_poly.entity_id
_entity_poly.type
_entity_poly.pdbx_seq_one_letter_code
_entity_poly.pdbx_strand_id
1 'polypeptide(L)'
;MVAPSVAWLVWLDRVNAVTAQMEPSVISSMIVEGSKMVLVGYLDDRFYRAKKLLLNGLEAVLVRANRTIPASDRVVSLSHNSPEQQQALEKLDELVAAVKETNDFPGEPEEREQIVAELSAGRRLLEAARVRVAAVRETLAPTLKWIGEKAGGAVIGKLAADVWQYLAHLHIF
;
A
#
# COMPACT_ATOMS: atom_id res chain seq x y z
N MET A 1 17.50 -8.76 30.93
CA MET A 1 16.52 -7.68 30.70
C MET A 1 17.14 -6.77 29.65
N VAL A 2 16.61 -6.76 28.41
CA VAL A 2 17.19 -5.96 27.31
C VAL A 2 16.51 -4.60 27.32
N ALA A 3 17.30 -3.53 27.33
CA ALA A 3 16.75 -2.17 27.29
C ALA A 3 16.06 -1.89 25.93
N PRO A 4 14.93 -1.17 25.91
CA PRO A 4 14.30 -0.76 24.65
C PRO A 4 15.26 0.09 23.82
N SER A 5 15.20 -0.04 22.50
CA SER A 5 16.04 0.76 21.60
C SER A 5 15.63 2.24 21.65
N VAL A 6 16.60 3.14 21.41
CA VAL A 6 16.34 4.59 21.36
C VAL A 6 15.28 4.94 20.32
N ALA A 7 15.29 4.26 19.16
CA ALA A 7 14.29 4.44 18.12
C ALA A 7 12.87 4.08 18.59
N TRP A 8 12.73 3.04 19.43
CA TRP A 8 11.45 2.65 20.02
C TRP A 8 10.91 3.69 20.99
N LEU A 9 11.78 4.26 21.84
CA LEU A 9 11.40 5.30 22.80
C LEU A 9 10.95 6.59 22.10
N VAL A 10 11.65 6.99 21.04
CA VAL A 10 11.27 8.16 20.23
C VAL A 10 9.93 7.95 19.54
N TRP A 11 9.67 6.74 19.03
CA TRP A 11 8.39 6.41 18.43
C TRP A 11 7.25 6.42 19.45
N LEU A 12 7.45 5.84 20.64
CA LEU A 12 6.46 5.79 21.72
C LEU A 12 6.11 7.20 22.24
N ASP A 13 7.09 8.07 22.37
CA ASP A 13 6.90 9.47 22.76
C ASP A 13 5.98 10.21 21.77
N ARG A 14 6.23 10.03 20.47
CA ARG A 14 5.38 10.60 19.41
C ARG A 14 3.94 10.06 19.45
N VAL A 15 3.76 8.75 19.66
CA VAL A 15 2.43 8.15 19.78
C VAL A 15 1.68 8.71 20.99
N ASN A 16 2.34 8.87 22.14
CA ASN A 16 1.74 9.45 23.33
C ASN A 16 1.38 10.94 23.12
N ALA A 17 2.25 11.71 22.46
CA ALA A 17 1.99 13.13 22.15
C ALA A 17 0.78 13.31 21.24
N VAL A 18 0.61 12.43 20.24
CA VAL A 18 -0.57 12.44 19.36
C VAL A 18 -1.82 12.03 20.12
N THR A 19 -1.74 10.99 20.96
CA THR A 19 -2.89 10.51 21.74
C THR A 19 -3.37 11.53 22.76
N ALA A 20 -2.46 12.33 23.33
CA ALA A 20 -2.79 13.43 24.25
C ALA A 20 -3.60 14.56 23.60
N GLN A 21 -3.52 14.71 22.28
CA GLN A 21 -4.29 15.70 21.50
C GLN A 21 -5.64 15.15 21.03
N MET A 22 -5.92 13.86 21.22
CA MET A 22 -7.19 13.24 20.84
C MET A 22 -8.25 13.46 21.91
N GLU A 23 -9.50 13.67 21.50
CA GLU A 23 -10.64 13.63 22.42
C GLU A 23 -10.75 12.23 23.09
N PRO A 24 -11.12 12.18 24.38
CA PRO A 24 -11.30 10.92 25.10
C PRO A 24 -12.28 9.99 24.37
N SER A 25 -11.84 8.79 24.02
CA SER A 25 -12.64 7.81 23.31
C SER A 25 -12.10 6.40 23.56
N VAL A 26 -12.88 5.38 23.18
CA VAL A 26 -12.47 3.97 23.25
C VAL A 26 -11.15 3.74 22.50
N ILE A 27 -10.91 4.48 21.41
CA ILE A 27 -9.69 4.37 20.60
C ILE A 27 -8.48 4.95 21.35
N SER A 28 -8.62 6.14 21.95
CA SER A 28 -7.51 6.75 22.70
C SER A 28 -7.17 5.95 23.97
N SER A 29 -8.16 5.32 24.63
CA SER A 29 -7.90 4.41 25.76
C SER A 29 -7.15 3.15 25.36
N MET A 30 -7.49 2.54 24.22
CA MET A 30 -6.80 1.33 23.71
C MET A 30 -5.34 1.60 23.35
N ILE A 31 -5.05 2.77 22.77
CA ILE A 31 -3.67 3.19 22.43
C ILE A 31 -2.85 3.39 23.71
N VAL A 32 -3.40 4.12 24.69
CA VAL A 32 -2.72 4.36 25.99
C VAL A 32 -2.46 3.04 26.74
N GLU A 33 -3.42 2.12 26.75
CA GLU A 33 -3.29 0.83 27.42
C GLU A 33 -2.24 -0.07 26.74
N GLY A 34 -2.26 -0.16 25.41
CA GLY A 34 -1.27 -0.90 24.63
C GLY A 34 0.15 -0.37 24.82
N SER A 35 0.33 0.96 24.84
CA SER A 35 1.62 1.62 25.08
C SER A 35 2.20 1.33 26.46
N LYS A 36 1.34 1.18 27.49
CA LYS A 36 1.76 0.83 28.85
C LYS A 36 2.15 -0.64 28.99
N MET A 37 1.49 -1.55 28.27
CA MET A 37 1.80 -2.99 28.32
C MET A 37 3.17 -3.33 27.72
N VAL A 38 3.63 -2.60 26.70
CA VAL A 38 4.95 -2.86 26.07
C VAL A 38 6.14 -2.50 26.97
N LEU A 39 5.92 -1.70 28.02
CA LEU A 39 6.96 -1.42 29.03
C LEU A 39 7.14 -2.56 30.06
N VAL A 40 6.27 -3.57 30.08
CA VAL A 40 6.30 -4.68 31.05
C VAL A 40 6.43 -6.03 30.32
N GLY A 41 7.66 -6.43 29.99
CA GLY A 41 8.02 -7.81 29.60
C GLY A 41 7.79 -8.17 28.13
N TYR A 42 8.85 -8.59 27.45
CA TYR A 42 8.90 -8.75 25.98
C TYR A 42 8.55 -10.14 25.42
N LEU A 43 8.00 -11.06 26.22
CA LEU A 43 7.80 -12.46 25.81
C LEU A 43 6.50 -13.06 26.36
N ASP A 44 5.36 -12.45 26.04
CA ASP A 44 4.06 -13.00 26.46
C ASP A 44 2.98 -12.67 25.43
N ASP A 45 1.92 -13.48 25.36
CA ASP A 45 0.74 -13.31 24.48
C ASP A 45 0.12 -11.90 24.59
N ARG A 46 0.36 -11.25 25.73
CA ARG A 46 -0.01 -9.85 26.01
C ARG A 46 0.66 -8.85 25.07
N PHE A 47 1.91 -9.09 24.65
CA PHE A 47 2.61 -8.25 23.67
C PHE A 47 1.96 -8.34 22.29
N TYR A 48 1.62 -9.54 21.84
CA TYR A 48 0.92 -9.73 20.57
C TYR A 48 -0.48 -9.11 20.57
N ARG A 49 -1.21 -9.21 21.69
CA ARG A 49 -2.48 -8.52 21.88
C ARG A 49 -2.30 -7.00 21.85
N ALA A 50 -1.34 -6.45 22.60
CA ALA A 50 -1.06 -5.02 22.63
C ALA A 50 -0.66 -4.48 21.25
N LYS A 51 0.22 -5.18 20.53
CA LYS A 51 0.61 -4.86 19.15
C LYS A 51 -0.61 -4.87 18.22
N LYS A 52 -1.46 -5.88 18.31
CA LYS A 52 -2.69 -5.99 17.51
C LYS A 52 -3.66 -4.85 17.81
N LEU A 53 -3.84 -4.49 19.07
CA LEU A 53 -4.72 -3.37 19.47
C LEU A 53 -4.18 -2.02 19.00
N LEU A 54 -2.86 -1.80 19.09
CA LEU A 54 -2.20 -0.61 18.57
C LEU A 54 -2.34 -0.50 17.04
N LEU A 55 -2.08 -1.60 16.30
CA LEU A 55 -2.25 -1.64 14.85
C LEU A 55 -3.71 -1.36 14.45
N ASN A 56 -4.68 -2.03 15.09
CA ASN A 56 -6.10 -1.81 14.82
C ASN A 56 -6.52 -0.36 15.14
N GLY A 57 -6.00 0.24 16.21
CA GLY A 57 -6.26 1.64 16.56
C GLY A 57 -5.68 2.62 15.55
N LEU A 58 -4.44 2.38 15.10
CA LEU A 58 -3.79 3.18 14.06
C LEU A 58 -4.50 3.05 12.71
N GLU A 59 -4.91 1.84 12.32
CA GLU A 59 -5.72 1.61 11.12
C GLU A 59 -7.07 2.31 11.20
N ALA A 60 -7.75 2.28 12.35
CA ALA A 60 -9.01 2.99 12.55
C ALA A 60 -8.83 4.52 12.47
N VAL A 61 -7.73 5.05 13.02
CA VAL A 61 -7.38 6.48 12.91
C VAL A 61 -7.05 6.85 11.46
N LEU A 62 -6.31 6.01 10.73
CA LEU A 62 -6.03 6.22 9.31
C LEU A 62 -7.33 6.21 8.49
N VAL A 63 -8.21 5.23 8.72
CA VAL A 63 -9.54 5.18 8.06
C VAL A 63 -10.36 6.41 8.39
N ARG A 64 -10.35 6.90 9.63
CA ARG A 64 -11.10 8.09 10.05
C ARG A 64 -10.51 9.39 9.51
N ALA A 65 -9.19 9.53 9.48
CA ALA A 65 -8.49 10.64 8.84
C ALA A 65 -8.69 10.64 7.31
N ASN A 66 -8.86 9.46 6.70
CA ASN A 66 -9.23 9.32 5.29
C ASN A 66 -10.71 9.62 4.98
N ARG A 67 -11.60 9.72 5.99
CA ARG A 67 -13.04 9.93 5.76
C ARG A 67 -13.42 11.39 5.42
N THR A 68 -12.51 12.34 5.48
CA THR A 68 -12.78 13.73 5.05
C THR A 68 -12.66 13.94 3.54
N ILE A 69 -12.03 13.03 2.79
CA ILE A 69 -12.07 13.00 1.31
C ILE A 69 -12.02 11.53 0.87
N PRO A 70 -13.09 10.98 0.27
CA PRO A 70 -13.06 9.61 -0.25
C PRO A 70 -11.83 9.43 -1.16
N ALA A 71 -11.10 8.32 -1.02
CA ALA A 71 -10.00 8.00 -1.93
C ALA A 71 -10.45 8.02 -3.41
N SER A 72 -11.73 7.78 -3.66
CA SER A 72 -12.41 7.87 -4.96
C SER A 72 -12.45 9.28 -5.57
N ASP A 73 -12.47 10.33 -4.74
CA ASP A 73 -12.57 11.73 -5.18
C ASP A 73 -11.22 12.45 -5.24
N ARG A 74 -10.12 11.76 -4.92
CA ARG A 74 -8.77 12.34 -5.00
C ARG A 74 -8.30 12.39 -6.45
N VAL A 75 -8.48 13.55 -7.08
CA VAL A 75 -7.77 13.92 -8.31
C VAL A 75 -6.40 14.43 -7.90
N VAL A 76 -5.37 13.61 -8.11
CA VAL A 76 -3.99 14.00 -7.85
C VAL A 76 -3.37 14.57 -9.11
N SER A 77 -2.57 15.63 -8.97
CA SER A 77 -1.69 16.06 -10.05
C SER A 77 -0.47 15.15 -10.03
N LEU A 78 -0.28 14.36 -11.08
CA LEU A 78 0.99 13.69 -11.28
C LEU A 78 1.92 14.75 -11.88
N SER A 79 2.94 15.16 -11.13
CA SER A 79 3.93 16.09 -11.66
C SER A 79 4.62 15.40 -12.84
N HIS A 80 4.38 15.90 -14.06
CA HIS A 80 4.74 15.27 -15.33
C HIS A 80 6.22 14.91 -15.55
N ASN A 81 7.10 15.21 -14.60
CA ASN A 81 8.52 14.90 -14.66
C ASN A 81 9.04 14.39 -13.31
N SER A 82 8.17 13.90 -12.43
CA SER A 82 8.64 13.27 -11.20
C SER A 82 9.36 11.97 -11.58
N PRO A 83 10.58 11.73 -11.08
CA PRO A 83 11.31 10.49 -11.34
C PRO A 83 10.49 9.23 -11.01
N GLU A 84 9.62 9.34 -10.01
CA GLU A 84 8.75 8.26 -9.53
C GLU A 84 7.65 7.91 -10.55
N GLN A 85 7.06 8.91 -11.21
CA GLN A 85 6.08 8.67 -12.28
C GLN A 85 6.73 8.00 -13.48
N GLN A 86 7.92 8.48 -13.90
CA GLN A 86 8.66 7.90 -15.02
C GLN A 86 9.04 6.44 -14.74
N GLN A 87 9.54 6.14 -13.53
CA GLN A 87 9.82 4.77 -13.12
C GLN A 87 8.58 3.89 -13.12
N ALA A 88 7.43 4.39 -12.66
CA ALA A 88 6.18 3.62 -12.69
C ALA A 88 5.73 3.30 -14.13
N LEU A 89 5.87 4.25 -15.06
CA LEU A 89 5.57 4.05 -16.47
C LEU A 89 6.55 3.05 -17.12
N GLU A 90 7.85 3.17 -16.85
CA GLU A 90 8.87 2.23 -17.33
C GLU A 90 8.60 0.80 -16.84
N LYS A 91 8.27 0.64 -15.55
CA LYS A 91 7.95 -0.68 -14.98
C LYS A 91 6.68 -1.29 -15.56
N LEU A 92 5.68 -0.46 -15.87
CA LEU A 92 4.49 -0.90 -16.59
C LEU A 92 4.81 -1.32 -18.03
N ASP A 93 5.69 -0.58 -18.73
CA ASP A 93 6.14 -0.94 -20.08
C ASP A 93 6.91 -2.26 -20.09
N GLU A 94 7.82 -2.46 -19.13
CA GLU A 94 8.51 -3.73 -18.92
C GLU A 94 7.52 -4.88 -18.68
N LEU A 95 6.51 -4.67 -17.83
CA LEU A 95 5.50 -5.68 -17.53
C LEU A 95 4.65 -6.02 -18.77
N VAL A 96 4.21 -5.01 -19.54
CA VAL A 96 3.44 -5.22 -20.76
C VAL A 96 4.25 -6.01 -21.79
N ALA A 97 5.52 -5.66 -21.99
CA ALA A 97 6.40 -6.41 -22.88
C ALA A 97 6.56 -7.87 -22.42
N ALA A 98 6.82 -8.09 -21.13
CA ALA A 98 6.97 -9.44 -20.58
C ALA A 98 5.70 -10.29 -20.73
N VAL A 99 4.51 -9.71 -20.55
CA VAL A 99 3.23 -10.42 -20.77
C VAL A 99 3.03 -10.77 -22.25
N LYS A 100 3.42 -9.89 -23.19
CA LYS A 100 3.31 -10.15 -24.63
C LYS A 100 4.27 -11.24 -25.10
N GLU A 101 5.52 -11.18 -24.64
CA GLU A 101 6.63 -11.98 -25.16
C GLU A 101 6.75 -13.34 -24.46
N THR A 102 6.13 -13.53 -23.29
CA THR A 102 6.21 -14.82 -22.61
C THR A 102 5.52 -15.90 -23.41
N ASN A 103 6.19 -17.03 -23.60
CA ASN A 103 5.54 -18.23 -24.15
C ASN A 103 4.74 -18.97 -23.08
N ASP A 104 5.15 -18.87 -21.81
CA ASP A 104 4.56 -19.56 -20.67
C ASP A 104 3.66 -18.62 -19.86
N PHE A 105 2.59 -18.15 -20.49
CA PHE A 105 1.58 -17.35 -19.80
C PHE A 105 0.58 -18.27 -19.09
N PRO A 106 0.25 -18.04 -17.81
CA PRO A 106 -0.58 -18.96 -17.03
C PRO A 106 -2.09 -18.93 -17.37
N GLY A 107 -2.50 -18.19 -18.41
CA GLY A 107 -3.89 -18.03 -18.84
C GLY A 107 -4.07 -18.24 -20.34
N GLU A 108 -5.32 -18.18 -20.79
CA GLU A 108 -5.68 -18.34 -22.21
C GLU A 108 -5.21 -17.13 -23.06
N PRO A 109 -5.07 -17.27 -24.39
CA PRO A 109 -4.68 -16.17 -25.27
C PRO A 109 -5.56 -14.91 -25.11
N GLU A 110 -6.87 -15.07 -24.95
CA GLU A 110 -7.81 -13.97 -24.76
C GLU A 110 -7.61 -13.28 -23.39
N GLU A 111 -7.30 -14.04 -22.34
CA GLU A 111 -6.96 -13.46 -21.03
C GLU A 111 -5.67 -12.64 -21.10
N ARG A 112 -4.68 -13.12 -21.87
CA ARG A 112 -3.44 -12.38 -22.11
C ARG A 112 -3.72 -11.05 -22.80
N GLU A 113 -4.54 -11.05 -23.85
CA GLU A 113 -4.94 -9.85 -24.57
C GLU A 113 -5.68 -8.85 -23.66
N GLN A 114 -6.62 -9.36 -22.84
CA GLN A 114 -7.31 -8.55 -21.84
C GLN A 114 -6.32 -7.90 -20.86
N ILE A 115 -5.40 -8.68 -20.29
CA ILE A 115 -4.42 -8.19 -19.32
C ILE A 115 -3.50 -7.13 -19.95
N VAL A 116 -3.05 -7.33 -21.18
CA VAL A 116 -2.27 -6.33 -21.93
C VAL A 116 -3.09 -5.04 -22.11
N ALA A 117 -4.37 -5.14 -22.42
CA ALA A 117 -5.24 -3.99 -22.59
C ALA A 117 -5.44 -3.23 -21.26
N GLU A 118 -5.67 -3.93 -20.16
CA GLU A 118 -5.83 -3.35 -18.81
C GLU A 118 -4.56 -2.63 -18.35
N LEU A 119 -3.39 -3.27 -18.49
CA LEU A 119 -2.09 -2.67 -18.17
C LEU A 119 -1.82 -1.42 -19.02
N SER A 120 -2.13 -1.48 -20.31
CA SER A 120 -1.99 -0.34 -21.23
C SER A 120 -2.93 0.81 -20.87
N ALA A 121 -4.16 0.51 -20.44
CA ALA A 121 -5.11 1.50 -19.98
C ALA A 121 -4.62 2.18 -18.69
N GLY A 122 -4.14 1.40 -17.72
CA GLY A 122 -3.57 1.94 -16.48
C GLY A 122 -2.34 2.81 -16.72
N ARG A 123 -1.45 2.41 -17.65
CA ARG A 123 -0.33 3.24 -18.11
C ARG A 123 -0.82 4.59 -18.65
N ARG A 124 -1.82 4.59 -19.53
CA ARG A 124 -2.37 5.83 -20.11
C ARG A 124 -3.04 6.74 -19.06
N LEU A 125 -3.64 6.17 -18.03
CA LEU A 125 -4.15 6.92 -16.88
C LEU A 125 -3.01 7.61 -16.11
N LEU A 126 -1.87 6.93 -15.94
CA LEU A 126 -0.69 7.46 -15.25
C LEU A 126 0.05 8.52 -16.08
N GLU A 127 -0.07 8.52 -17.40
CA GLU A 127 0.49 9.59 -18.25
C GLU A 127 -0.24 10.93 -18.11
N ALA A 128 -1.49 10.91 -17.63
CA ALA A 128 -2.31 12.11 -17.53
C ALA A 128 -1.76 13.10 -16.48
N ALA A 129 -1.92 14.40 -16.75
CA ALA A 129 -1.55 15.48 -15.81
C ALA A 129 -2.22 15.35 -14.45
N ARG A 130 -3.47 14.87 -14.51
CA ARG A 130 -4.34 14.72 -13.37
C ARG A 130 -5.10 13.43 -13.56
N VAL A 131 -5.07 12.60 -12.53
CA VAL A 131 -5.76 11.31 -12.56
C VAL A 131 -6.53 11.12 -11.26
N ARG A 132 -7.67 10.46 -11.37
CA ARG A 132 -8.39 9.96 -10.18
C ARG A 132 -7.67 8.72 -9.70
N VAL A 133 -7.24 8.75 -8.43
CA VAL A 133 -6.53 7.61 -7.82
C VAL A 133 -7.35 6.33 -7.91
N ALA A 134 -8.66 6.40 -7.68
CA ALA A 134 -9.54 5.23 -7.83
C ALA A 134 -9.56 4.68 -9.25
N ALA A 135 -9.51 5.51 -10.29
CA ALA A 135 -9.51 5.02 -11.67
C ALA A 135 -8.25 4.21 -11.97
N VAL A 136 -7.07 4.69 -11.53
CA VAL A 136 -5.82 3.93 -11.65
C VAL A 136 -5.91 2.63 -10.86
N ARG A 137 -6.39 2.71 -9.62
CA ARG A 137 -6.47 1.57 -8.72
C ARG A 137 -7.40 0.48 -9.24
N GLU A 138 -8.61 0.85 -9.65
CA GLU A 138 -9.62 -0.08 -10.17
C GLU A 138 -9.19 -0.69 -11.50
N THR A 139 -8.39 0.02 -12.30
CA THR A 139 -7.85 -0.49 -13.57
C THR A 139 -6.69 -1.45 -13.34
N LEU A 140 -5.75 -1.15 -12.43
CA LEU A 140 -4.51 -1.91 -12.30
C LEU A 140 -4.51 -2.94 -11.17
N ALA A 141 -5.20 -2.71 -10.05
CA ALA A 141 -5.14 -3.61 -8.90
C ALA A 141 -5.62 -5.04 -9.22
N PRO A 142 -6.76 -5.25 -9.91
CA PRO A 142 -7.24 -6.60 -10.21
C PRO A 142 -6.23 -7.38 -11.06
N THR A 143 -5.71 -6.73 -12.11
CA THR A 143 -4.76 -7.29 -13.06
C THR A 143 -3.43 -7.65 -12.39
N LEU A 144 -2.84 -6.72 -11.64
CA LEU A 144 -1.57 -6.95 -10.94
C LEU A 144 -1.69 -8.04 -9.89
N LYS A 145 -2.82 -8.09 -9.17
CA LYS A 145 -3.11 -9.15 -8.21
C LYS A 145 -3.23 -10.51 -8.90
N TRP A 146 -3.96 -10.59 -10.00
CA TRP A 146 -4.09 -11.82 -10.78
C TRP A 146 -2.74 -12.32 -11.27
N ILE A 147 -1.90 -11.43 -11.82
CA ILE A 147 -0.55 -11.78 -12.28
C ILE A 147 0.31 -12.26 -11.11
N GLY A 148 0.26 -11.56 -9.95
CA GLY A 148 1.00 -11.97 -8.76
C GLY A 148 0.59 -13.34 -8.23
N GLU A 149 -0.71 -13.66 -8.26
CA GLU A 149 -1.24 -14.95 -7.81
C GLU A 149 -0.95 -16.10 -8.79
N LYS A 150 -1.06 -15.85 -10.09
CA LYS A 150 -0.93 -16.86 -11.14
C LYS A 150 0.49 -17.05 -11.65
N ALA A 151 1.30 -15.99 -11.62
CA ALA A 151 2.67 -15.96 -12.12
C ALA A 151 3.71 -15.72 -11.01
N GLY A 152 3.36 -15.95 -9.74
CA GLY A 152 4.15 -15.56 -8.55
C GLY A 152 5.58 -16.10 -8.43
N GLY A 153 6.02 -17.01 -9.32
CA GLY A 153 7.42 -17.46 -9.44
C GLY A 153 8.12 -17.08 -10.75
N ALA A 154 7.37 -16.55 -11.73
CA ALA A 154 7.89 -16.14 -13.04
C ALA A 154 8.34 -14.67 -13.03
N VAL A 155 9.18 -14.30 -14.00
CA VAL A 155 9.68 -12.92 -14.18
C VAL A 155 8.54 -11.90 -14.18
N ILE A 156 7.40 -12.26 -14.78
CA ILE A 156 6.20 -11.43 -14.88
C ILE A 156 5.56 -11.16 -13.50
N GLY A 157 5.52 -12.17 -12.62
CA GLY A 157 5.02 -12.00 -11.25
C GLY A 157 5.87 -11.04 -10.44
N LYS A 158 7.20 -11.11 -10.62
CA LYS A 158 8.12 -10.15 -9.99
C LYS A 158 7.90 -8.72 -10.52
N LEU A 159 7.79 -8.55 -11.84
CA LEU A 159 7.51 -7.25 -12.45
C LEU A 159 6.15 -6.67 -11.97
N ALA A 160 5.12 -7.51 -11.83
CA ALA A 160 3.84 -7.08 -11.29
C ALA A 160 3.94 -6.63 -9.82
N ALA A 161 4.72 -7.33 -9.00
CA ALA A 161 4.99 -6.93 -7.62
C ALA A 161 5.77 -5.61 -7.54
N ASP A 162 6.74 -5.40 -8.42
CA ASP A 162 7.51 -4.15 -8.50
C ASP A 162 6.58 -2.98 -8.85
N VAL A 163 5.74 -3.12 -9.90
CA VAL A 163 4.72 -2.11 -10.26
C VAL A 163 3.78 -1.83 -9.11
N TRP A 164 3.30 -2.87 -8.41
CA TRP A 164 2.44 -2.70 -7.24
C TRP A 164 3.11 -1.87 -6.14
N GLN A 165 4.36 -2.18 -5.80
CA GLN A 165 5.12 -1.44 -4.80
C GLN A 165 5.29 0.03 -5.19
N TYR A 166 5.60 0.32 -6.44
CA TYR A 166 5.72 1.71 -6.91
C TYR A 166 4.40 2.49 -6.79
N LEU A 167 3.29 1.89 -7.20
CA LEU A 167 1.97 2.53 -7.09
C LEU A 167 1.54 2.72 -5.62
N ALA A 168 1.93 1.83 -4.72
CA ALA A 168 1.73 2.00 -3.28
C ALA A 168 2.53 3.20 -2.73
N HIS A 169 3.77 3.40 -3.18
CA HIS A 169 4.58 4.59 -2.80
C HIS A 169 3.97 5.90 -3.30
N LEU A 170 3.29 5.88 -4.45
CA LEU A 170 2.53 7.01 -4.98
C LEU A 170 1.19 7.24 -4.26
N HIS A 171 0.90 6.48 -3.19
CA HIS A 171 -0.37 6.49 -2.47
C HIS A 171 -1.59 6.17 -3.36
N ILE A 172 -1.38 5.37 -4.41
CA ILE A 172 -2.44 4.92 -5.32
C ILE A 172 -3.14 3.66 -4.78
N PHE A 173 -2.40 2.81 -4.07
CA PHE A 173 -2.89 1.60 -3.41
C PHE A 173 -2.94 1.72 -1.89
#